data_AF-A0AAW8TQY8-F1
#
_entry.id   AF-A0AAW8TQY8-F1
#
_cell.length_a   1.000
_cell.length_b   1.000
_cell.length_c   1.000
_cell.angle_alpha   90.00
_cell.angle_beta   90.00
_cell.angle_gamma   90.00
#
_symmetry.space_group_name_H-M   'P 1'
#
loop_
_entity.id
_entity.type
_entity.pdbx_description
1 polymer ?
#
loop_
_entity_poly.entity_id
_entity_poly.type
_entity_poly.pdbx_seq_one_letter_code
_entity_poly.pdbx_strand_id
1 'polypeptide(L)' 'MPISGKELMRKKATAKLILEAKGLNFDEWLAQKYDEVFRDNEDVIQKALKSFKEERKNGGFHSGSGTKIN' A
#
# COMPACT_ATOMS: atom_id res chain seq x y z
N MET A 1 -15.09 5.43 9.86
CA MET A 1 -15.04 4.33 10.85
C MET A 1 -14.27 3.17 10.25
N PRO A 2 -13.33 2.53 10.97
CA PRO A 2 -12.68 1.32 10.50
C PRO A 2 -13.69 0.17 10.43
N ILE A 3 -13.66 -0.61 9.35
CA ILE A 3 -14.49 -1.80 9.20
C ILE A 3 -13.97 -2.88 10.17
N SER A 4 -14.87 -3.53 10.90
CA SER A 4 -14.48 -4.64 11.77
C SER A 4 -14.02 -5.86 10.96
N GLY A 5 -13.10 -6.67 11.49
CA GLY A 5 -12.63 -7.88 10.80
C GLY A 5 -13.79 -8.82 10.40
N LYS A 6 -14.80 -8.96 11.28
CA LYS A 6 -16.01 -9.76 11.00
C LYS A 6 -16.80 -9.22 9.81
N GLU A 7 -16.96 -7.91 9.74
CA GLU A 7 -17.68 -7.27 8.64
C GLU A 7 -16.89 -7.37 7.32
N LEU A 8 -15.56 -7.22 7.38
CA LEU A 8 -14.69 -7.42 6.22
C LEU A 8 -14.79 -8.85 5.68
N MET A 9 -14.73 -9.86 6.54
CA MET A 9 -14.89 -11.27 6.14
C MET A 9 -16.25 -11.52 5.48
N ARG A 10 -17.33 -10.97 6.07
CA ARG A 10 -18.68 -11.11 5.49
C ARG A 10 -18.76 -10.49 4.10
N LYS A 11 -18.22 -9.28 3.91
CA LYS A 11 -18.20 -8.61 2.60
C LYS A 11 -17.42 -9.43 1.56
N LYS A 12 -16.25 -9.96 1.92
CA LYS A 12 -15.47 -10.83 1.03
C LYS A 12 -16.23 -12.09 0.63
N ALA A 13 -16.84 -12.79 1.60
CA ALA A 13 -17.61 -14.00 1.33
C ALA A 13 -18.82 -13.73 0.42
N THR A 14 -19.56 -12.65 0.67
CA THR A 14 -20.69 -12.25 -0.18
C THR A 14 -20.23 -11.88 -1.59
N ALA A 15 -19.13 -11.12 -1.74
CA ALA A 15 -18.60 -10.76 -3.05
C ALA A 15 -18.19 -11.99 -3.86
N LYS A 16 -17.52 -12.97 -3.22
CA LYS A 16 -17.16 -14.24 -3.84
C LYS A 16 -18.38 -14.98 -4.39
N LEU A 17 -19.40 -15.19 -3.57
CA LEU A 17 -20.64 -15.87 -3.98
C LEU A 17 -21.33 -15.18 -5.16
N ILE A 18 -21.40 -13.84 -5.14
CA ILE A 18 -22.04 -13.07 -6.21
C ILE A 18 -21.28 -13.20 -7.53
N LEU A 19 -19.94 -13.15 -7.49
CA LEU A 19 -19.11 -13.25 -8.68
C LEU A 19 -19.14 -14.66 -9.27
N GLU A 20 -19.05 -15.69 -8.43
CA GLU A 20 -19.20 -17.08 -8.85
C GLU A 20 -20.56 -17.35 -9.50
N ALA A 21 -21.65 -16.81 -8.91
CA ALA A 21 -22.99 -16.89 -9.51
C ALA A 21 -23.10 -16.18 -10.87
N LYS A 22 -22.20 -15.23 -11.16
CA LYS A 22 -22.09 -14.54 -12.46
C LYS A 22 -21.09 -15.21 -13.42
N GLY A 23 -20.46 -16.32 -13.01
CA GLY A 23 -19.41 -16.98 -13.79
C GLY A 23 -18.09 -16.22 -13.82
N LEU A 24 -17.87 -15.31 -12.88
CA LEU A 24 -16.64 -14.51 -12.76
C LEU A 24 -15.73 -15.10 -11.68
N ASN A 25 -14.42 -15.15 -11.95
CA ASN A 25 -13.43 -15.56 -10.97
C ASN A 25 -13.19 -14.43 -9.94
N PHE A 26 -13.31 -14.74 -8.66
CA PHE A 26 -13.13 -13.77 -7.57
C PHE A 26 -11.70 -13.21 -7.51
N ASP A 27 -10.69 -14.04 -7.72
CA ASP A 27 -9.28 -13.66 -7.62
C ASP A 27 -8.86 -12.77 -8.80
N GLU A 28 -9.36 -13.06 -10.01
CA GLU A 28 -9.14 -12.19 -11.18
C GLU A 28 -9.80 -10.83 -11.01
N TRP A 29 -11.05 -10.80 -10.51
CA TRP A 29 -11.72 -9.54 -10.18
C TRP A 29 -10.96 -8.74 -9.11
N LEU A 30 -10.44 -9.43 -8.09
CA LEU A 30 -9.67 -8.79 -7.02
C LEU A 30 -8.34 -8.21 -7.53
N ALA A 31 -7.66 -8.92 -8.43
CA ALA A 31 -6.44 -8.43 -9.09
C ALA A 31 -6.71 -7.15 -9.87
N GLN A 32 -7.82 -7.08 -10.63
CA GLN A 32 -8.22 -5.85 -11.33
C GLN A 32 -8.44 -4.68 -10.36
N LYS A 33 -8.98 -4.92 -9.16
CA LYS A 33 -9.13 -3.88 -8.14
C LYS A 33 -7.80 -3.39 -7.58
N TYR A 34 -6.78 -4.25 -7.51
CA TYR A 34 -5.43 -3.80 -7.17
C TYR A 34 -4.83 -2.93 -8.28
N ASP A 35 -4.98 -3.33 -9.53
CA ASP A 35 -4.49 -2.55 -10.68
C ASP A 35 -5.17 -1.18 -10.78
N GLU A 36 -6.47 -1.09 -10.51
CA GLU A 36 -7.21 0.18 -10.41
C GLU A 36 -6.59 1.09 -9.33
N VAL A 37 -6.38 0.56 -8.12
CA VAL A 37 -5.77 1.33 -7.02
C VAL A 37 -4.35 1.78 -7.39
N PHE A 38 -3.54 0.94 -8.01
CA PHE A 38 -2.19 1.31 -8.41
C PHE A 38 -2.18 2.41 -9.46
N ARG A 39 -3.05 2.30 -10.47
CA ARG A 39 -3.17 3.28 -11.54
C ARG A 39 -3.64 4.64 -11.01
N ASP A 40 -4.66 4.63 -10.17
CA ASP A 40 -5.26 5.86 -9.63
C ASP A 40 -4.34 6.56 -8.62
N ASN A 41 -3.34 5.85 -8.08
CA ASN A 41 -2.41 6.36 -7.07
C ASN A 41 -0.95 6.33 -7.55
N GLU A 42 -0.71 6.24 -8.86
CA GLU A 42 0.64 6.20 -9.41
C GLU A 42 1.44 7.45 -8.99
N ASP A 43 0.79 8.62 -8.96
CA ASP A 43 1.42 9.87 -8.54
C ASP A 43 1.83 9.86 -7.05
N VAL A 44 1.02 9.25 -6.19
CA VAL A 44 1.32 9.06 -4.76
C VAL A 44 2.53 8.16 -4.60
N ILE A 45 2.59 7.06 -5.35
CA ILE A 45 3.72 6.12 -5.35
C ILE A 45 4.99 6.84 -5.82
N GLN A 46 4.93 7.59 -6.92
CA GLN A 46 6.07 8.35 -7.45
C GLN A 46 6.56 9.41 -6.45
N LYS A 47 5.65 10.13 -5.79
CA LYS A 47 5.99 11.10 -4.74
C LYS A 47 6.69 10.42 -3.56
N ALA A 48 6.16 9.30 -3.06
CA ALA A 48 6.77 8.55 -1.95
C ALA A 48 8.18 8.04 -2.31
N LEU A 49 8.36 7.51 -3.53
CA LEU A 49 9.66 7.04 -4.02
C LEU A 49 10.66 8.19 -4.16
N LYS A 50 10.21 9.36 -4.64
CA LYS A 50 11.04 10.56 -4.74
C LYS A 50 11.48 11.06 -3.36
N SER A 51 10.54 11.19 -2.42
CA SER A 51 10.84 11.59 -1.03
C SER A 51 11.82 10.63 -0.36
N PHE A 52 11.63 9.32 -0.52
CA PHE A 52 12.56 8.32 0.00
C PHE A 52 13.97 8.46 -0.60
N LYS A 53 14.07 8.71 -1.90
CA LYS A 53 15.35 8.93 -2.59
C LYS A 53 16.02 10.23 -2.15
N GLU A 54 15.26 11.29 -1.91
CA GLU A 54 15.75 12.58 -1.43
C GLU A 54 16.22 12.54 0.03
N GLU A 55 15.50 11.85 0.92
CA GLU A 55 15.95 11.58 2.30
C GLU A 55 17.27 10.80 2.32
N ARG A 56 17.42 9.80 1.44
CA ARG A 56 18.68 9.04 1.30
C ARG A 56 19.82 9.86 0.71
N LYS A 57 19.54 10.93 -0.04
CA LYS A 57 20.54 11.80 -0.67
C LYS A 57 20.94 12.98 0.23
N ASN A 58 20.03 13.48 1.06
CA ASN A 58 20.29 14.53 2.05
C ASN A 58 20.73 14.00 3.43
N GLY A 59 20.56 12.70 3.70
CA GLY A 59 21.01 12.01 4.91
C GLY A 59 22.48 11.55 4.85
N GLY A 60 23.39 12.45 4.46
CA GLY A 60 24.82 12.24 4.68
C GLY A 60 25.08 11.94 6.16
N PHE A 61 25.69 10.80 6.44
CA PHE A 61 26.28 10.44 7.72
C PHE A 61 26.96 11.65 8.37
N HIS A 62 26.39 12.22 9.42
CA HIS A 62 27.15 13.01 10.38
C HIS A 62 27.77 12.04 11.40
N SER A 63 28.81 11.31 10.96
CA SER A 63 29.75 10.66 11.88
C SER A 63 30.72 11.73 12.39
N GLY A 64 30.26 12.55 13.34
CA GLY A 64 31.09 13.51 14.06
C GLY A 64 31.51 12.95 15.40
N SER A 65 32.54 12.10 15.42
CA SER A 65 33.33 11.83 16.63
C SER A 65 33.83 13.14 17.22
N GLY A 66 33.50 13.43 18.47
CA GLY A 66 33.94 14.67 19.11
C GLY A 66 33.48 14.86 20.54
N THR A 67 33.51 13.81 21.37
CA THR A 67 33.45 14.01 22.83
C THR A 67 34.78 14.62 23.26
N LYS A 68 34.83 15.96 23.36
CA LYS A 68 35.87 16.64 24.14
C LYS A 68 35.54 16.42 25.62
N ILE A 69 36.29 15.53 26.24
CA ILE A 69 36.40 15.41 27.69
C ILE A 69 37.31 16.54 28.15
N ASN A 70 36.78 17.41 29.01
CA ASN A 70 37.51 18.40 29.78
C ASN A 70 37.62 17.90 31.22
#